data_AF-V7FX18-F1
#
_entry.id   AF-V7FX18-F1
#
_cell.length_a   1.000
_cell.length_b   1.000
_cell.length_c   1.000
_cell.angle_alpha   90.00
_cell.angle_beta   90.00
_cell.angle_gamma   90.00
#
_symmetry.space_group_name_H-M   'P 1'
#
loop_
_entity.id
_entity.type
_entity.pdbx_description
1 polymer ?
#
loop_
_entity_poly.entity_id
_entity_poly.type
_entity_poly.pdbx_seq_one_letter_code
_entity_poly.pdbx_strand_id
1 'polypeptide(L)'
;MIAAGAFDSLLQRGISPKMLMEHDGEPVGQWLKITADETGLFVVGRVEAAMAIEKIEAGVIGLSLGRKIGLRKEIEGGISLCPQVYHVGEISIVHEPGDPTARITEFCIGSV
;
A
#
# COMPACT_ATOMS: atom_id res chain seq x y z
N MET A 1 12.47 7.32 -0.93
CA MET A 1 11.36 8.14 -0.42
C MET A 1 10.40 8.48 -1.55
N ILE A 2 9.12 8.60 -1.26
CA ILE A 2 8.10 9.12 -2.18
C ILE A 2 7.91 10.61 -1.90
N ALA A 3 7.78 11.44 -2.94
CA ALA A 3 7.52 12.87 -2.76
C ALA A 3 6.05 13.13 -2.41
N ALA A 4 5.79 14.23 -1.69
CA ALA A 4 4.43 14.75 -1.53
C ALA A 4 3.80 15.00 -2.92
N GLY A 5 2.53 14.62 -3.09
CA GLY A 5 1.81 14.73 -4.36
C GLY A 5 2.21 13.74 -5.45
N ALA A 6 3.14 12.80 -5.18
CA ALA A 6 3.59 11.83 -6.18
C ALA A 6 2.47 10.90 -6.69
N PHE A 7 1.38 10.77 -5.93
CA PHE A 7 0.20 9.96 -6.26
C PHE A 7 -0.93 10.76 -6.93
N ASP A 8 -0.88 12.08 -6.97
CA ASP A 8 -2.04 12.92 -7.36
C ASP A 8 -2.52 12.60 -8.78
N SER A 9 -1.59 12.61 -9.74
CA SER A 9 -1.86 12.28 -11.13
C SER A 9 -2.36 10.84 -11.30
N LEU A 10 -1.93 9.92 -10.43
CA LEU A 10 -2.36 8.52 -10.45
C LEU A 10 -3.82 8.42 -9.98
N LEU A 11 -4.15 9.07 -8.87
CA LEU A 11 -5.51 9.05 -8.30
C LEU A 11 -6.51 9.77 -9.20
N GLN A 12 -6.11 10.87 -9.85
CA GLN A 12 -6.95 11.57 -10.84
C GLN A 12 -7.35 10.67 -12.03
N ARG A 13 -6.47 9.74 -12.43
CA ARG A 13 -6.76 8.75 -13.48
C ARG A 13 -7.63 7.59 -13.01
N GLY A 14 -7.77 7.42 -11.70
CA GLY A 14 -8.39 6.27 -11.08
C GLY A 14 -7.47 5.04 -11.08
N ILE A 15 -7.46 4.33 -9.96
CA ILE A 15 -6.74 3.06 -9.81
C ILE A 15 -7.59 2.06 -9.05
N SER A 16 -7.35 0.78 -9.30
CA SER A 16 -7.97 -0.34 -8.59
C SER A 16 -6.91 -1.42 -8.34
N PRO A 17 -5.94 -1.16 -7.44
CA PRO A 17 -4.91 -2.14 -7.13
C PRO A 17 -5.51 -3.39 -6.48
N LYS A 18 -4.82 -4.52 -6.64
CA LYS A 18 -5.15 -5.74 -5.89
C LYS A 18 -4.77 -5.59 -4.42
N MET A 19 -5.54 -6.18 -3.52
CA MET A 19 -5.14 -6.40 -2.13
C MET A 19 -4.47 -7.76 -2.05
N LEU A 20 -3.14 -7.82 -1.98
CA LEU A 20 -2.39 -9.08 -1.94
C LEU A 20 -1.78 -9.32 -0.55
N MET A 21 -1.20 -10.51 -0.37
CA MET A 21 -0.37 -10.84 0.78
C MET A 21 1.06 -11.07 0.29
N GLU A 22 2.06 -10.46 0.92
CA GLU A 22 3.49 -10.68 0.57
C GLU A 22 3.84 -10.51 -0.93
N HIS A 23 3.14 -9.62 -1.64
CA HIS A 23 3.34 -9.35 -3.08
C HIS A 23 3.05 -10.53 -4.02
N ASP A 24 2.35 -11.56 -3.56
CA ASP A 24 2.10 -12.74 -4.36
C ASP A 24 0.71 -13.35 -4.11
N GLY A 25 0.32 -14.26 -4.99
CA GLY A 25 -0.90 -15.02 -4.91
C GLY A 25 -2.17 -14.25 -5.32
N GLU A 26 -3.29 -14.80 -4.90
CA GLU A 26 -4.62 -14.27 -5.21
C GLU A 26 -5.01 -13.12 -4.29
N PRO A 27 -5.88 -12.20 -4.75
CA PRO A 27 -6.40 -11.14 -3.90
C PRO A 27 -7.04 -11.66 -2.62
N VAL A 28 -6.62 -11.09 -1.48
CA VAL A 28 -7.13 -11.43 -0.14
C VAL A 28 -8.31 -10.56 0.29
N GLY A 29 -8.71 -9.61 -0.56
CA GLY A 29 -9.82 -8.70 -0.32
C GLY A 29 -9.88 -7.56 -1.34
N GLN A 30 -10.52 -6.46 -0.96
CA GLN A 30 -10.78 -5.32 -1.84
C GLN A 30 -10.49 -3.99 -1.16
N TRP A 31 -9.87 -3.07 -1.90
CA TRP A 31 -9.73 -1.67 -1.47
C TRP A 31 -11.02 -0.90 -1.81
N LEU A 32 -11.58 -0.23 -0.81
CA LEU A 32 -12.84 0.52 -0.90
C LEU A 32 -12.61 2.02 -1.03
N LYS A 33 -11.52 2.53 -0.43
CA LYS A 33 -11.13 3.93 -0.49
C LYS A 33 -9.63 4.03 -0.65
N ILE A 34 -9.19 4.90 -1.56
CA ILE A 34 -7.79 5.23 -1.77
C ILE A 34 -7.71 6.75 -1.92
N THR A 35 -6.94 7.39 -1.05
CA THR A 35 -6.67 8.83 -1.08
C THR A 35 -5.19 9.08 -0.86
N ALA A 36 -4.67 10.23 -1.26
CA ALA A 36 -3.30 10.64 -0.99
C ALA A 36 -3.29 12.00 -0.29
N ASP A 37 -2.27 12.21 0.52
CA ASP A 37 -1.90 13.51 1.08
C ASP A 37 -0.38 13.71 1.02
N GLU A 38 0.13 14.70 1.75
CA GLU A 38 1.56 15.02 1.81
C GLU A 38 2.41 13.89 2.42
N THR A 39 1.81 12.99 3.21
CA THR A 39 2.49 11.87 3.88
C THR A 39 2.55 10.62 3.02
N GLY A 40 1.56 10.40 2.15
CA GLY A 40 1.51 9.25 1.26
C GLY A 40 0.10 8.81 0.90
N LEU A 41 -0.07 7.51 0.65
CA LEU A 41 -1.36 6.91 0.38
C LEU A 41 -2.05 6.46 1.67
N PHE A 42 -3.31 6.84 1.80
CA PHE A 42 -4.24 6.31 2.77
C PHE A 42 -5.24 5.38 2.08
N VAL A 43 -5.40 4.17 2.62
CA VAL A 43 -6.30 3.16 2.06
C VAL A 43 -7.23 2.59 3.12
N VAL A 44 -8.45 2.28 2.70
CA VAL A 44 -9.42 1.52 3.49
C VAL A 44 -9.88 0.36 2.63
N GLY A 45 -9.94 -0.83 3.21
CA GLY A 45 -10.32 -2.04 2.49
C GLY A 45 -11.10 -3.01 3.36
N ARG A 46 -11.71 -3.99 2.69
CA ARG A 46 -12.33 -5.17 3.32
C ARG A 46 -11.47 -6.39 3.00
N VAL A 47 -11.00 -7.05 4.05
CA VAL A 47 -10.29 -8.33 3.95
C VAL A 47 -11.32 -9.46 3.92
N GLU A 48 -11.16 -10.40 2.99
CA GLU A 48 -12.11 -11.49 2.74
C GLU A 48 -11.48 -12.87 2.99
N ALA A 49 -10.17 -12.99 2.81
CA ALA A 49 -9.46 -14.25 3.05
C ALA A 49 -9.18 -14.45 4.55
N ALA A 50 -9.66 -15.57 5.09
CA ALA A 50 -9.44 -15.95 6.50
C ALA A 50 -7.95 -15.98 6.88
N MET A 51 -7.07 -16.51 6.01
CA MET A 51 -5.63 -16.53 6.23
C MET A 51 -5.03 -15.13 6.41
N ALA A 52 -5.53 -14.13 5.68
CA ALA A 52 -5.05 -12.77 5.82
C ALA A 52 -5.53 -12.14 7.14
N ILE A 53 -6.78 -12.40 7.53
CA ILE A 53 -7.34 -11.97 8.81
C ILE A 53 -6.51 -12.53 9.97
N GLU A 54 -6.28 -13.84 10.00
CA GLU A 54 -5.47 -14.51 11.03
C GLU A 54 -4.06 -13.91 11.15
N LYS A 55 -3.43 -13.58 10.03
CA LYS A 55 -2.11 -12.93 10.02
C LYS A 55 -2.15 -11.51 10.58
N ILE A 56 -3.16 -10.72 10.22
CA ILE A 56 -3.30 -9.36 10.75
C ILE A 56 -3.53 -9.42 12.27
N GLU A 57 -4.38 -10.33 12.75
CA GLU A 57 -4.58 -10.58 14.18
C GLU A 57 -3.29 -11.04 14.88
N ALA A 58 -2.46 -11.83 14.20
CA ALA A 58 -1.13 -12.23 14.68
C ALA A 58 -0.08 -11.09 14.67
N GLY A 59 -0.44 -9.88 14.21
CA GLY A 59 0.42 -8.69 14.24
C GLY A 59 1.03 -8.30 12.90
N VAL A 60 0.59 -8.91 11.79
CA VAL A 60 1.02 -8.50 10.45
C VAL A 60 0.28 -7.22 10.03
N ILE A 61 0.96 -6.10 10.18
CA ILE A 61 0.36 -4.77 9.98
C ILE A 61 1.09 -3.92 8.95
N GLY A 62 2.05 -4.45 8.20
CA GLY A 62 2.77 -3.68 7.18
C GLY A 62 1.96 -3.55 5.90
N LEU A 63 2.14 -2.43 5.20
CA LEU A 63 1.64 -2.21 3.84
C LEU A 63 2.80 -1.91 2.90
N SER A 64 2.75 -2.48 1.70
CA SER A 64 3.80 -2.29 0.71
C SER A 64 3.21 -2.19 -0.69
N LEU A 65 3.77 -1.29 -1.50
CA LEU A 65 3.47 -1.19 -2.92
C LEU A 65 4.36 -2.16 -3.69
N GLY A 66 3.84 -2.69 -4.80
CA GLY A 66 4.66 -3.48 -5.73
C GLY A 66 5.91 -2.73 -6.22
N ARG A 67 6.81 -3.44 -6.91
CA ARG A 67 8.02 -2.81 -7.46
C ARG A 67 7.71 -1.99 -8.72
N LYS A 68 8.61 -1.06 -9.07
CA LYS A 68 8.61 -0.29 -10.33
C LYS A 68 7.34 0.55 -10.57
N ILE A 69 6.89 1.25 -9.53
CA ILE A 69 5.66 2.05 -9.55
C ILE A 69 5.81 3.43 -10.20
N GLY A 70 7.03 3.94 -10.38
CA GLY A 70 7.26 5.31 -10.82
C GLY A 70 8.73 5.63 -11.13
N LEU A 71 9.01 6.91 -11.38
CA LEU A 71 10.38 7.40 -11.58
C LEU A 71 11.19 7.26 -10.30
N ARG A 72 12.44 6.86 -10.44
CA ARG A 72 13.41 6.89 -9.34
C ARG A 72 14.51 7.86 -9.74
N LYS A 73 14.60 8.98 -9.02
CA LYS A 73 15.66 9.98 -9.18
C LYS A 73 16.59 9.88 -7.99
N GLU A 74 17.87 9.70 -8.25
CA GLU A 74 18.88 9.77 -7.20
C GLU A 74 19.08 11.23 -6.79
N ILE A 75 19.15 11.47 -5.49
CA ILE A 75 19.47 12.77 -4.90
C ILE A 75 20.76 12.62 -4.09
N GLU A 76 21.36 13.75 -3.70
CA GLU A 76 22.58 13.74 -2.90
C GLU A 76 22.44 12.86 -1.64
N GLY A 77 23.51 12.15 -1.29
CA GLY A 77 23.53 11.24 -0.15
C GLY A 77 23.07 9.80 -0.44
N GLY A 78 22.96 9.40 -1.70
CA GLY A 78 22.60 8.01 -2.09
C GLY A 78 21.13 7.66 -1.85
N ILE A 79 20.31 8.67 -1.54
CA ILE A 79 18.87 8.51 -1.36
C ILE A 79 18.22 8.56 -2.73
N SER A 80 17.20 7.73 -2.94
CA SER A 80 16.38 7.80 -4.13
C SER A 80 15.00 8.41 -3.82
N LEU A 81 14.66 9.46 -4.56
CA LEU A 81 13.38 10.16 -4.54
C LEU A 81 12.49 9.67 -5.68
N CYS A 82 11.22 9.40 -5.39
CA CYS A 82 10.19 9.14 -6.39
C CYS A 82 9.27 10.36 -6.48
N PRO A 83 9.47 11.26 -7.46
CA PRO A 83 8.66 12.47 -7.60
C PRO A 83 7.28 12.19 -8.18
N GLN A 84 7.11 11.07 -8.90
CA GLN A 84 5.85 10.72 -9.53
C GLN A 84 5.68 9.21 -9.64
N VAL A 85 4.50 8.73 -9.23
CA VAL A 85 4.04 7.35 -9.34
C VAL A 85 3.13 7.24 -10.57
N TYR A 86 3.42 6.29 -11.45
CA TYR A 86 2.71 6.09 -12.71
C TYR A 86 1.67 4.98 -12.66
N HIS A 87 1.91 3.98 -11.82
CA HIS A 87 1.07 2.80 -11.72
C HIS A 87 1.21 2.15 -10.34
N VAL A 88 0.09 1.70 -9.77
CA VAL A 88 0.05 0.84 -8.59
C VAL A 88 -0.87 -0.33 -8.93
N GLY A 89 -0.26 -1.50 -9.15
CA GLY A 89 -0.99 -2.72 -9.51
C GLY A 89 -1.50 -3.49 -8.30
N GLU A 90 -0.87 -3.28 -7.16
CA GLU A 90 -1.16 -3.96 -5.90
C GLU A 90 -0.76 -3.07 -4.73
N ILE A 91 -1.46 -3.27 -3.63
CA ILE A 91 -1.07 -2.84 -2.29
C ILE A 91 -1.17 -4.09 -1.44
N SER A 92 -0.02 -4.55 -0.96
CA SER A 92 0.12 -5.84 -0.29
C SER A 92 0.20 -5.65 1.21
N ILE A 93 -0.44 -6.54 1.95
CA ILE A 93 -0.24 -6.71 3.39
C ILE A 93 1.03 -7.53 3.58
N VAL A 94 1.98 -7.00 4.35
CA VAL A 94 3.31 -7.57 4.53
C VAL A 94 3.74 -7.54 5.99
N HIS A 95 4.63 -8.44 6.39
CA HIS A 95 5.22 -8.41 7.74
C HIS A 95 6.11 -7.18 7.95
N GLU A 96 7.02 -6.95 7.00
CA GLU A 96 8.01 -5.87 7.08
C GLU A 96 7.83 -4.92 5.90
N PRO A 97 7.23 -3.74 6.10
CA PRO A 97 7.09 -2.77 5.04
C PRO A 97 8.43 -2.09 4.77
N GLY A 98 8.70 -1.79 3.49
CA GLY A 98 9.89 -1.01 3.12
C GLY A 98 9.87 0.43 3.67
N ASP A 99 8.68 0.95 3.96
CA ASP A 99 8.48 2.17 4.72
C ASP A 99 7.93 1.81 6.11
N PRO A 100 8.66 2.09 7.22
CA PRO A 100 8.23 1.70 8.55
C PRO A 100 6.94 2.39 9.02
N THR A 101 6.51 3.45 8.33
CA THR A 101 5.28 4.19 8.63
C THR A 101 4.06 3.66 7.86
N ALA A 102 4.28 2.86 6.80
CA ALA A 102 3.22 2.24 6.02
C ALA A 102 2.61 1.06 6.78
N ARG A 103 1.68 1.37 7.69
CA ARG A 103 1.06 0.38 8.59
C ARG A 103 -0.46 0.46 8.60
N ILE A 104 -1.07 -0.68 8.87
CA ILE A 104 -2.48 -0.80 9.26
C ILE A 104 -2.61 -0.20 10.66
N THR A 105 -3.34 0.91 10.78
CA THR A 105 -3.54 1.63 12.04
C THR A 105 -4.81 1.21 12.77
N GLU A 106 -5.78 0.66 12.04
CA GLU A 106 -7.05 0.20 12.57
C GLU A 106 -7.47 -1.08 11.84
N PHE A 107 -7.91 -2.06 12.60
CA PHE A 107 -8.44 -3.32 12.09
C PHE A 107 -9.57 -3.81 12.99
N CYS A 108 -10.73 -4.04 12.40
CA CYS A 108 -11.93 -4.45 13.12
C CYS A 108 -12.53 -5.68 12.43
N ILE A 109 -12.89 -6.69 13.23
CA ILE A 109 -13.64 -7.86 12.78
C ILE A 109 -15.05 -7.73 13.36
N GLY A 110 -16.06 -7.73 12.49
CA GLY A 110 -17.44 -7.82 12.95
C GLY A 110 -17.66 -9.19 13.60
N SER A 111 -17.87 -9.22 14.92
CA SER A 111 -18.28 -10.44 15.61
C SER A 111 -19.66 -10.85 15.11
N VAL A 112 -19.79 -12.10 14.66
CA VAL A 112 -21.07 -12.80 14.48
C VAL A 112 -21.60 -13.31 15.82
#